data_AF-A0A9D2HLX8-F1
#
_entry.id   AF-A0A9D2HLX8-F1
#
_cell.length_a   1.000
_cell.length_b   1.000
_cell.length_c   1.000
_cell.angle_alpha   90.00
_cell.angle_beta   90.00
_cell.angle_gamma   90.00
#
_symmetry.space_group_name_H-M   'P 1'
#
loop_
_entity.id
_entity.type
_entity.pdbx_description
1 polymer ?
#
loop_
_entity_poly.entity_id
_entity_poly.type
_entity_poly.pdbx_seq_one_letter_code
_entity_poly.pdbx_strand_id
1 'polypeptide(L)'
;MNKYKDLVSGICGLIFSAGMFFMSIQIASQEDSWIGAGFLPEIASVIMFITFCFITYRGAKEAKSQEPEKDPGYKSNYKGVVIMLVFLIAYAALLRSVGFIITSIVFLYAAIYLMTKKENFKPVKYGIITVVLVVFVDVVFTEVFGIRLPGGIL
;
A
#
# COMPACT_ATOMS: atom_id res chain seq x y z
N MET A 1 15.48 -17.17 -19.33
CA MET A 1 14.73 -17.64 -18.14
C MET A 1 13.79 -16.59 -17.53
N ASN A 2 13.80 -15.32 -17.97
CA ASN A 2 12.94 -14.28 -17.36
C ASN A 2 11.45 -14.38 -17.74
N LYS A 3 11.13 -14.98 -18.89
CA LYS A 3 9.77 -15.08 -19.44
C LYS A 3 8.72 -15.78 -18.55
N TYR A 4 9.15 -16.67 -17.66
CA TYR A 4 8.26 -17.35 -16.71
C TYR A 4 8.27 -16.72 -15.32
N LYS A 5 9.14 -15.73 -15.05
CA LYS A 5 9.25 -15.13 -13.72
C LYS A 5 7.94 -14.46 -13.32
N ASP A 6 7.31 -13.74 -14.24
CA ASP A 6 6.03 -13.05 -13.97
C ASP A 6 4.87 -14.03 -13.80
N LEU A 7 4.88 -15.13 -14.56
CA LEU A 7 3.90 -16.21 -14.41
C LEU A 7 4.08 -16.92 -13.07
N VAL A 8 5.31 -17.28 -12.71
CA VAL A 8 5.64 -17.95 -11.44
C VAL A 8 5.36 -17.03 -10.25
N SER A 9 5.75 -15.75 -10.32
CA SER A 9 5.44 -14.78 -9.27
C SER A 9 3.95 -14.51 -9.14
N GLY A 10 3.22 -14.51 -10.26
CA GLY A 10 1.77 -14.38 -10.29
C GLY A 10 1.09 -15.55 -9.58
N ILE A 11 1.47 -16.79 -9.92
CA ILE A 11 0.92 -18.00 -9.30
C ILE A 11 1.29 -18.08 -7.81
N CYS A 12 2.54 -17.82 -7.44
CA CYS A 12 2.96 -17.77 -6.04
C CYS A 12 2.18 -16.69 -5.26
N GLY A 13 1.98 -15.52 -5.87
CA GLY A 13 1.20 -14.43 -5.29
C GLY A 13 -0.29 -14.78 -5.12
N LEU A 14 -0.88 -15.51 -6.07
CA LEU A 14 -2.25 -16.01 -5.95
C LEU A 14 -2.41 -16.96 -4.76
N ILE A 15 -1.50 -17.92 -4.60
CA ILE A 15 -1.50 -18.85 -3.46
C ILE A 15 -1.34 -18.07 -2.14
N PHE A 16 -0.42 -17.11 -2.10
CA PHE A 16 -0.18 -16.29 -0.92
C PHE A 16 -1.40 -15.44 -0.54
N SER A 17 -2.00 -14.75 -1.51
CA SER A 17 -3.19 -13.91 -1.29
C SER A 17 -4.40 -14.73 -0.84
N ALA A 18 -4.60 -15.93 -1.39
CA ALA A 18 -5.63 -16.85 -0.93
C ALA A 18 -5.38 -17.31 0.51
N GLY A 19 -4.14 -17.67 0.85
CA GLY A 19 -3.77 -18.02 2.23
C GLY A 19 -4.02 -16.88 3.22
N MET A 20 -3.66 -15.65 2.85
CA MET A 20 -3.94 -14.44 3.62
C MET A 20 -5.44 -14.24 3.83
N PHE A 21 -6.28 -14.44 2.80
CA PHE A 21 -7.73 -14.33 2.91
C PHE A 21 -8.31 -15.39 3.87
N PHE A 22 -7.88 -16.65 3.77
CA PHE A 22 -8.31 -17.71 4.69
C PHE A 22 -7.94 -17.44 6.15
N MET A 23 -6.73 -16.92 6.39
CA MET A 23 -6.31 -16.51 7.73
C MET A 23 -7.07 -15.26 8.19
N SER A 24 -7.37 -14.34 7.29
CA SER A 24 -8.11 -13.12 7.59
C SER A 24 -9.53 -13.40 8.07
N ILE A 25 -10.23 -14.34 7.43
CA ILE A 25 -11.57 -14.76 7.87
C ILE A 25 -11.51 -15.39 9.27
N GLN A 26 -10.42 -16.10 9.61
CA GLN A 26 -10.23 -16.69 10.94
C GLN A 26 -9.98 -15.64 12.03
N ILE A 27 -9.51 -14.44 11.65
CA ILE A 27 -9.11 -13.39 12.60
C ILE A 27 -10.32 -12.66 13.23
N ALA A 28 -11.54 -12.73 12.69
CA ALA A 28 -12.63 -11.87 13.19
C ALA A 28 -14.02 -12.50 13.23
N SER A 29 -14.43 -12.89 14.44
CA SER A 29 -15.80 -12.70 14.97
C SER A 29 -15.81 -12.51 16.51
N GLN A 30 -14.69 -12.18 17.16
CA GLN A 30 -14.57 -12.17 18.63
C GLN A 30 -14.72 -10.79 19.30
N GLU A 31 -14.93 -9.72 18.55
CA GLU A 31 -15.19 -8.38 19.10
C GLU A 31 -16.60 -7.93 18.70
N ASP A 32 -17.35 -7.36 19.65
CA ASP A 32 -18.72 -6.83 19.50
C ASP A 32 -18.81 -5.57 18.59
N SER A 33 -17.88 -5.41 17.64
CA SER A 33 -17.90 -4.33 16.66
C SER A 33 -18.48 -4.83 15.33
N TRP A 34 -19.25 -3.95 14.66
CA TRP A 34 -19.89 -4.24 13.37
C TRP A 34 -18.89 -4.63 12.27
N ILE A 35 -17.62 -4.24 12.44
CA ILE A 35 -16.45 -4.63 11.64
C ILE A 35 -15.34 -5.04 12.60
N GLY A 36 -14.84 -6.27 12.45
CA GLY A 36 -13.73 -6.80 13.26
C GLY A 36 -12.34 -6.51 12.68
N ALA A 37 -11.30 -6.78 13.47
CA ALA A 37 -9.89 -6.55 13.09
C ALA A 37 -9.45 -7.28 11.80
N GLY A 38 -10.18 -8.32 11.39
CA GLY A 38 -9.94 -9.08 10.16
C GLY A 38 -10.41 -8.38 8.88
N PHE A 39 -11.15 -7.28 8.94
CA PHE A 39 -11.68 -6.61 7.75
C PHE A 39 -10.59 -5.97 6.88
N LEU A 40 -9.58 -5.34 7.49
CA LEU A 40 -8.48 -4.72 6.74
C LEU A 40 -7.62 -5.76 5.99
N PRO A 41 -7.15 -6.84 6.63
CA PRO A 41 -6.45 -7.90 5.92
C PRO A 41 -7.33 -8.59 4.86
N GLU A 42 -8.65 -8.66 5.05
CA GLU A 42 -9.59 -9.25 4.10
C GLU A 42 -9.62 -8.44 2.80
N ILE A 43 -9.92 -7.13 2.88
CA ILE A 43 -9.91 -6.24 1.71
C ILE A 43 -8.54 -6.27 1.03
N ALA A 44 -7.46 -6.17 1.81
CA ALA A 44 -6.11 -6.18 1.26
C ALA A 44 -5.82 -7.46 0.47
N SER A 45 -6.22 -8.62 0.99
CA SER A 45 -6.03 -9.91 0.32
C SER A 45 -6.85 -10.02 -0.97
N VAL A 46 -8.07 -9.47 -1.01
CA VAL A 46 -8.90 -9.43 -2.22
C VAL A 46 -8.24 -8.55 -3.30
N ILE A 47 -7.76 -7.35 -2.94
CA ILE A 47 -7.06 -6.46 -3.87
C ILE A 47 -5.78 -7.11 -4.39
N MET A 48 -5.02 -7.78 -3.51
CA MET A 48 -3.83 -8.54 -3.91
C MET A 48 -4.19 -9.66 -4.88
N PHE A 49 -5.23 -10.44 -4.59
CA PHE A 49 -5.68 -11.54 -5.46
C PHE A 49 -6.02 -11.04 -6.87
N ILE A 50 -6.79 -9.95 -6.98
CA ILE A 50 -7.14 -9.33 -8.27
C ILE A 50 -5.86 -8.88 -9.02
N THR A 51 -4.93 -8.26 -8.31
CA THR A 51 -3.66 -7.79 -8.88
C THR A 51 -2.82 -8.95 -9.40
N PHE A 52 -2.73 -10.05 -8.64
CA PHE A 52 -2.01 -11.24 -9.07
C PHE A 52 -2.71 -12.00 -10.20
N CYS A 53 -4.04 -11.99 -10.27
CA CYS A 53 -4.78 -12.47 -11.44
C CYS A 53 -4.36 -11.70 -12.70
N PHE A 54 -4.25 -10.37 -12.61
CA PHE A 54 -3.83 -9.55 -13.73
C PHE A 54 -2.38 -9.80 -14.14
N ILE A 55 -1.45 -9.92 -13.17
CA ILE A 55 -0.04 -10.26 -13.44
C ILE A 55 0.06 -11.64 -14.09
N THR A 56 -0.67 -12.63 -13.59
CA THR A 56 -0.66 -14.00 -14.14
C THR A 56 -1.22 -14.03 -15.55
N TYR A 57 -2.31 -13.30 -15.83
CA TYR A 57 -2.87 -13.17 -17.18
C TYR A 57 -1.89 -12.52 -18.15
N ARG A 58 -1.25 -11.42 -17.74
CA ARG A 58 -0.22 -10.75 -18.56
C ARG A 58 0.99 -11.64 -18.78
N GLY A 59 1.50 -12.28 -17.74
CA GLY A 59 2.62 -13.23 -17.82
C GLY A 59 2.31 -14.42 -18.75
N ALA A 60 1.07 -14.94 -18.74
CA ALA A 60 0.65 -16.00 -19.66
C ALA A 60 0.58 -15.52 -21.12
N LYS A 61 0.12 -14.29 -21.35
CA LYS A 61 0.06 -13.67 -22.68
C LYS A 61 1.47 -13.36 -23.22
N GLU A 62 2.34 -12.81 -22.38
CA GLU A 62 3.73 -12.50 -22.71
C GLU A 62 4.56 -13.78 -22.89
N ALA A 63 4.32 -14.84 -22.10
CA ALA A 63 4.92 -16.17 -22.32
C ALA A 63 4.59 -16.75 -23.71
N LYS A 64 3.42 -16.40 -24.28
CA LYS A 64 2.98 -16.82 -25.61
C LYS A 64 3.48 -15.90 -26.74
N SER A 65 3.70 -14.61 -26.47
CA SER A 65 4.31 -13.65 -27.40
C SER A 65 5.84 -13.84 -27.44
N GLN A 66 6.49 -13.83 -28.61
CA GLN A 66 7.96 -13.92 -28.71
C GLN A 66 8.65 -12.55 -28.51
N GLU A 67 7.98 -11.59 -27.87
CA GLU A 67 8.61 -10.29 -27.61
C GLU A 67 9.68 -10.41 -26.53
N PRO A 68 10.90 -9.92 -26.78
CA PRO A 68 11.93 -9.85 -25.76
C PRO A 68 11.46 -8.90 -24.65
N GLU A 69 11.49 -9.40 -23.42
CA GLU A 69 11.25 -8.65 -22.20
C GLU A 69 12.22 -7.45 -22.19
N LYS A 70 11.68 -6.23 -22.35
CA LYS A 70 12.46 -5.01 -22.15
C LYS A 70 12.74 -4.92 -20.67
N ASP A 71 13.91 -5.41 -20.24
CA ASP A 71 14.45 -5.15 -18.91
C ASP A 71 14.63 -3.63 -18.80
N PRO A 72 13.79 -2.92 -18.03
CA PRO A 72 13.89 -1.48 -17.92
C PRO A 72 14.99 -1.20 -16.90
N GLY A 73 16.25 -1.49 -17.27
CA GLY A 73 17.46 -1.51 -16.45
C GLY A 73 17.26 -0.86 -15.08
N TYR A 74 16.78 -1.67 -14.12
CA TYR A 74 16.33 -1.17 -12.83
C TYR A 74 17.56 -0.68 -12.07
N LYS A 75 17.80 0.63 -12.12
CA LYS A 75 18.84 1.27 -11.30
C LYS A 75 18.37 1.22 -9.86
N SER A 76 18.93 0.31 -9.09
CA SER A 76 18.61 0.16 -7.68
C SER A 76 18.84 1.47 -6.93
N ASN A 77 17.76 2.07 -6.42
CA ASN A 77 17.79 3.34 -5.70
C ASN A 77 17.85 3.10 -4.19
N TYR A 78 18.96 2.52 -3.73
CA TYR A 78 19.18 2.22 -2.30
C TYR A 78 19.04 3.47 -1.42
N LYS A 79 19.48 4.64 -1.91
CA LYS A 79 19.38 5.90 -1.18
C LYS A 79 17.92 6.29 -0.92
N GLY A 80 17.06 6.17 -1.93
CA GLY A 80 15.63 6.45 -1.77
C GLY A 80 14.96 5.54 -0.74
N VAL A 81 15.32 4.25 -0.72
CA VAL A 81 14.80 3.28 0.26
C VAL A 81 15.22 3.65 1.68
N VAL A 82 16.50 3.97 1.91
CA VAL A 82 16.99 4.37 3.24
C VAL A 82 16.32 5.65 3.71
N ILE A 83 16.15 6.65 2.83
CA ILE A 83 15.44 7.89 3.19
C ILE A 83 14.00 7.56 3.59
N MET A 84 13.28 6.76 2.80
CA MET A 84 11.90 6.38 3.12
C MET A 84 11.78 5.64 4.46
N LEU A 85 12.73 4.76 4.79
CA LEU A 85 12.79 4.09 6.09
C LEU A 85 12.96 5.09 7.25
N VAL A 86 13.85 6.07 7.10
CA VAL A 86 14.02 7.12 8.11
C VAL A 86 12.74 7.93 8.30
N PHE A 87 12.06 8.29 7.20
CA PHE A 87 10.76 8.97 7.25
C PHE A 87 9.68 8.13 7.95
N LEU A 88 9.68 6.81 7.75
CA LEU A 88 8.74 5.90 8.42
C LEU A 88 8.96 5.86 9.94
N ILE A 89 10.22 5.77 10.37
CA ILE A 89 10.58 5.79 11.80
C ILE A 89 10.20 7.13 12.42
N ALA A 90 10.48 8.24 11.73
CA ALA A 90 10.08 9.57 12.16
C ALA A 90 8.55 9.68 12.28
N TYR A 91 7.80 9.20 11.29
CA TYR A 91 6.34 9.17 11.33
C TYR A 91 5.84 8.43 12.58
N ALA A 92 6.34 7.22 12.86
CA ALA A 92 5.93 6.45 14.03
C ALA A 92 6.23 7.17 15.36
N ALA A 93 7.38 7.85 15.46
CA ALA A 93 7.75 8.62 16.65
C ALA A 93 6.87 9.86 16.85
N LEU A 94 6.54 10.57 15.76
CA LEU A 94 5.71 11.78 15.80
C LEU A 94 4.22 11.47 15.96
N LEU A 95 3.76 10.28 15.57
CA LEU A 95 2.35 9.88 15.59
C LEU A 95 1.72 10.12 16.97
N ARG A 96 2.43 9.72 18.04
CA ARG A 96 1.95 9.89 19.43
C ARG A 96 1.90 11.35 19.88
N SER A 97 2.83 12.19 19.43
CA SER A 97 2.96 13.57 19.92
C SER A 97 2.09 14.55 19.13
N VAL A 98 2.02 14.41 17.81
CA VAL A 98 1.45 15.40 16.89
C VAL A 98 0.06 14.98 16.40
N GLY A 99 -0.25 13.68 16.41
CA GLY A 99 -1.53 13.14 15.96
C GLY A 99 -1.54 12.65 14.52
N PHE A 100 -2.50 11.80 14.18
CA PHE A 100 -2.58 11.07 12.92
C PHE A 100 -2.71 11.98 11.70
N ILE A 101 -3.62 12.96 11.72
CA ILE A 101 -3.93 13.78 10.54
C ILE A 101 -2.69 14.57 10.08
N ILE A 102 -2.08 15.34 10.99
CA ILE A 102 -0.96 16.22 10.64
C ILE A 102 0.27 15.39 10.23
N THR A 103 0.60 14.34 11.01
CA THR A 103 1.77 13.50 10.71
C THR A 103 1.61 12.75 9.39
N SER A 104 0.41 12.24 9.10
CA SER A 104 0.12 11.52 7.85
C SER A 104 0.15 12.45 6.65
N ILE A 105 -0.35 13.69 6.75
CA ILE A 105 -0.26 14.67 5.66
C ILE A 105 1.21 14.96 5.33
N VAL A 106 2.03 15.25 6.35
CA VAL A 106 3.45 15.56 6.15
C VAL A 106 4.19 14.34 5.58
N PHE A 107 3.97 13.16 6.15
CA PHE A 107 4.61 11.93 5.72
C PHE A 107 4.22 11.57 4.28
N LEU A 108 2.93 11.54 3.96
CA LEU A 108 2.43 11.15 2.64
C LEU A 108 2.87 12.17 1.58
N TYR A 109 2.83 13.47 1.88
CA TYR A 109 3.34 14.50 0.97
C TYR A 109 4.84 14.32 0.70
N ALA A 110 5.64 14.07 1.74
CA ALA A 110 7.08 13.82 1.61
C ALA A 110 7.37 12.53 0.83
N ALA A 111 6.58 11.47 1.04
CA ALA A 111 6.70 10.22 0.32
C ALA A 111 6.43 10.40 -1.18
N ILE A 112 5.35 11.12 -1.54
CA ILE A 112 5.05 11.43 -2.95
C ILE A 112 6.16 12.29 -3.55
N TYR A 113 6.66 13.29 -2.83
CA TYR A 113 7.77 14.13 -3.30
C TYR A 113 9.05 13.32 -3.55
N LEU A 114 9.37 12.36 -2.68
CA LEU A 114 10.56 11.53 -2.80
C LEU A 114 10.45 10.50 -3.95
N MET A 115 9.28 9.90 -4.14
CA MET A 115 9.06 8.90 -5.19
C MET A 115 8.78 9.51 -6.56
N THR A 116 8.26 10.74 -6.62
CA THR A 116 7.93 11.40 -7.89
C THR A 116 9.18 12.06 -8.46
N LYS A 117 9.55 11.70 -9.71
CA LYS A 117 10.62 12.39 -10.42
C LYS A 117 10.28 13.88 -10.52
N LYS A 118 11.19 14.76 -10.06
CA LYS A 118 10.99 16.22 -9.93
C LYS A 118 10.36 16.90 -11.16
N GLU A 119 10.64 16.37 -12.35
CA GLU A 119 10.15 16.85 -13.65
C GLU A 119 8.62 16.82 -13.79
N ASN A 120 7.92 15.94 -13.07
CA ASN A 120 6.45 15.81 -13.13
C ASN A 120 5.74 16.24 -11.83
N PHE A 121 6.47 16.79 -10.87
CA PHE A 121 5.91 17.09 -9.56
C PHE A 121 5.05 18.37 -9.60
N LYS A 122 3.74 18.21 -9.40
CA LYS A 122 2.76 19.31 -9.29
C LYS A 122 2.39 19.52 -7.82
N PRO A 123 3.09 20.39 -7.07
CA PRO A 123 3.01 20.46 -5.61
C PRO A 123 1.58 20.69 -5.10
N VAL A 124 0.81 21.55 -5.79
CA VAL A 124 -0.57 21.88 -5.40
C VAL A 124 -1.50 20.68 -5.55
N LYS A 125 -1.41 19.95 -6.67
CA LYS A 125 -2.28 18.78 -6.93
C LYS A 125 -2.03 17.68 -5.91
N TYR A 126 -0.76 17.36 -5.67
CA TYR A 126 -0.38 16.32 -4.71
C TYR A 126 -0.70 16.73 -3.26
N GLY A 127 -0.58 18.01 -2.92
CA GLY A 127 -1.00 18.53 -1.61
C GLY A 127 -2.49 18.30 -1.36
N ILE A 128 -3.35 18.68 -2.32
CA ILE A 128 -4.80 18.49 -2.20
C ILE A 128 -5.14 17.00 -2.08
N ILE A 129 -4.58 16.15 -2.95
CA ILE A 129 -4.81 14.69 -2.91
C ILE A 129 -4.41 14.11 -1.55
N THR A 130 -3.26 14.54 -1.01
CA THR A 130 -2.77 14.09 0.28
C THR A 130 -3.75 14.43 1.40
N VAL A 131 -4.20 15.70 1.48
CA VAL A 131 -5.14 16.14 2.51
C VAL A 131 -6.47 15.40 2.41
N VAL A 132 -7.03 15.31 1.20
CA VAL A 132 -8.31 14.61 0.96
C VAL A 132 -8.19 13.14 1.34
N LEU A 133 -7.08 12.47 0.97
CA LEU A 133 -6.88 11.06 1.28
C LEU A 133 -6.73 10.82 2.79
N VAL A 134 -5.95 11.65 3.49
CA VAL A 134 -5.76 11.50 4.95
C VAL A 134 -7.07 11.71 5.70
N VAL A 135 -7.84 12.75 5.35
CA VAL A 135 -9.16 12.99 5.95
C VAL A 135 -10.13 11.85 5.62
N PHE A 136 -10.13 11.36 4.39
CA PHE A 136 -10.96 10.21 4.01
C PHE A 136 -10.62 8.96 4.83
N VAL A 137 -9.33 8.65 5.00
CA VAL A 137 -8.90 7.52 5.82
C VAL A 137 -9.27 7.72 7.28
N ASP A 138 -9.08 8.92 7.83
CA ASP A 138 -9.47 9.26 9.20
C ASP A 138 -10.96 8.98 9.43
N VAL A 139 -11.84 9.51 8.57
CA VAL A 139 -13.29 9.29 8.62
C VAL A 139 -13.66 7.82 8.49
N VAL A 140 -13.03 7.08 7.57
CA VAL A 140 -13.30 5.64 7.44
C VAL A 140 -12.92 4.91 8.73
N PHE A 141 -11.79 5.24 9.34
CA PHE A 141 -11.36 4.58 10.57
C PHE A 141 -12.23 4.96 11.78
N THR A 142 -12.63 6.22 11.91
CA THR A 142 -13.44 6.68 13.04
C THR A 142 -14.91 6.30 12.91
N GLU A 143 -15.53 6.50 11.74
CA GLU A 143 -16.97 6.32 11.52
C GLU A 143 -17.32 4.89 11.07
N VAL A 144 -16.48 4.26 10.23
CA VAL A 144 -16.76 2.92 9.70
C VAL A 144 -16.19 1.83 10.60
N PHE A 145 -14.96 2.02 11.12
CA PHE A 145 -14.33 1.03 11.99
C PHE A 145 -14.50 1.32 13.49
N GLY A 146 -14.94 2.52 13.88
CA GLY A 146 -15.02 2.90 15.29
C GLY A 146 -13.65 3.01 15.98
N ILE A 147 -12.56 3.03 15.21
CA ILE A 147 -11.19 3.07 15.73
C ILE A 147 -10.82 4.53 16.01
N ARG A 148 -10.47 4.81 17.26
CA ARG A 148 -9.95 6.13 17.65
C ARG A 148 -8.48 6.25 17.27
N LEU A 149 -8.21 7.00 16.21
CA LEU A 149 -6.87 7.38 15.83
C LEU A 149 -6.31 8.44 16.80
N PRO A 150 -4.99 8.50 17.03
CA PRO A 150 -4.41 9.49 17.92
C PRO A 150 -4.67 10.90 17.42
N GLY A 151 -5.48 11.67 18.15
CA GLY A 151 -5.74 13.09 17.84
C GLY A 151 -4.49 13.97 17.97
N GLY A 152 -3.52 13.55 18.80
CA GLY A 152 -2.32 14.31 19.13
C GLY A 152 -2.44 15.01 20.49
N ILE A 153 -1.46 15.85 20.83
CA ILE A 153 -1.48 16.70 22.05
C ILE A 153 -2.14 18.08 21.76
N LEU A 154 -2.87 18.20 20.64
CA LEU A 154 -3.85 19.26 20.40
C LEU A 154 -5.27 18.68 20.45
#